data_AF-A0A497PVH3-F1
#
_entry.id   AF-A0A497PVH3-F1
#
_cell.length_a   1.000
_cell.length_b   1.000
_cell.length_c   1.000
_cell.angle_alpha   90.00
_cell.angle_beta   90.00
_cell.angle_gamma   90.00
#
_symmetry.space_group_name_H-M   'P 1'
#
loop_
_entity.id
_entity.type
_entity.pdbx_description
1 polymer ?
#
loop_
_entity_poly.entity_id
_entity_poly.type
_entity_poly.pdbx_seq_one_letter_code
_entity_poly.pdbx_strand_id
1 'polypeptide(L)'
;MSEQISGRLTQKELQELRRLRLVREALDELKRRGVSADIPICPNCKSHRLIDLTSSRDLGFLGSFQPAYYCLDCGWYGRTLTIMSNRPEEDAVLEDMRGAFATLLETGESGSHETFDGDVNDSV
;
A
#
# COMPACT_ATOMS: atom_id res chain seq x y z
N MET A 1 2.34 -1.69 27.22
CA MET A 1 3.75 -1.85 26.82
C MET A 1 3.93 -1.03 25.56
N SER A 2 4.58 0.12 25.67
CA SER A 2 4.85 1.01 24.54
C SER A 2 5.93 0.38 23.67
N GLU A 3 5.54 -0.02 22.46
CA GLU A 3 6.44 -0.59 21.48
C GLU A 3 7.36 0.54 20.99
N GLN A 4 8.56 0.60 21.58
CA GLN A 4 9.61 1.49 21.12
C GLN A 4 9.91 1.14 19.65
N ILE A 5 9.66 2.09 18.75
CA ILE A 5 10.05 2.02 17.34
C ILE A 5 11.58 2.04 17.28
N SER A 6 12.20 0.90 17.53
CA SER A 6 13.63 0.68 17.41
C SER A 6 13.93 0.52 15.92
N GLY A 7 14.62 1.49 15.34
CA GLY A 7 14.98 1.60 13.93
C GLY A 7 15.92 0.52 13.38
N ARG A 8 15.57 -0.76 13.54
CA ARG A 8 16.28 -1.89 12.93
C ARG A 8 15.27 -2.79 12.25
N LEU A 9 15.19 -2.67 10.93
CA LEU A 9 14.48 -3.61 10.08
C LEU A 9 15.13 -4.99 10.19
N THR A 10 14.30 -6.02 10.25
CA THR A 10 14.76 -7.39 10.04
C THR A 10 15.32 -7.55 8.62
N GLN A 11 16.15 -8.59 8.41
CA GLN A 11 16.69 -8.88 7.07
C GLN A 11 15.57 -9.08 6.04
N LYS A 12 14.45 -9.68 6.46
CA LYS A 12 13.27 -9.90 5.62
C LYS A 12 12.63 -8.58 5.22
N GLU A 13 12.34 -7.70 6.17
CA GLU A 13 11.74 -6.39 5.90
C GLU A 13 12.66 -5.52 5.02
N LEU A 14 13.97 -5.58 5.24
CA LEU A 14 14.94 -4.88 4.39
C LEU A 14 14.92 -5.41 2.95
N GLN A 15 14.80 -6.73 2.77
CA GLN A 15 14.69 -7.34 1.45
C GLN A 15 13.39 -6.95 0.75
N GLU A 16 12.28 -6.96 1.47
CA GLU A 16 10.96 -6.53 0.98
C GLU A 16 10.98 -5.06 0.54
N LEU A 17 11.56 -4.17 1.35
CA LEU A 17 11.70 -2.75 1.01
C LEU A 17 12.58 -2.54 -0.22
N ARG A 18 13.66 -3.31 -0.39
CA ARG A 18 14.48 -3.26 -1.61
C ARG A 18 13.67 -3.64 -2.84
N ARG A 19 12.84 -4.70 -2.76
CA ARG A 19 11.97 -5.12 -3.86
C ARG A 19 10.97 -4.02 -4.23
N LEU A 20 10.31 -3.43 -3.24
CA LEU A 20 9.34 -2.36 -3.45
C LEU A 20 9.99 -1.09 -4.01
N ARG A 21 11.20 -0.76 -3.55
CA ARG A 21 11.96 0.40 -4.05
C ARG A 21 12.25 0.28 -5.55
N LEU A 22 12.65 -0.90 -6.03
CA LEU A 22 12.91 -1.13 -7.45
C LEU A 22 11.66 -0.89 -8.30
N VAL A 23 10.51 -1.37 -7.84
CA VAL A 23 9.23 -1.17 -8.53
C VAL A 23 8.86 0.32 -8.55
N ARG A 24 9.03 1.02 -7.42
CA ARG A 24 8.79 2.46 -7.32
C ARG A 24 9.66 3.24 -8.31
N GLU A 25 10.96 2.97 -8.35
CA GLU A 25 11.89 3.68 -9.25
C GLU A 25 11.51 3.47 -10.72
N ALA A 26 11.07 2.26 -11.09
CA ALA A 26 10.56 1.98 -12.43
C ALA A 26 9.25 2.76 -12.73
N LEU A 27 8.33 2.80 -11.78
CA LEU A 27 7.07 3.54 -11.89
C LEU A 27 7.28 5.06 -11.99
N ASP A 28 8.23 5.61 -11.23
CA ASP A 28 8.60 7.03 -11.27
C ASP A 28 9.20 7.39 -12.64
N GLU A 29 10.02 6.52 -13.21
CA GLU A 29 10.57 6.72 -14.55
C GLU A 29 9.48 6.68 -15.64
N LEU A 30 8.55 5.72 -15.56
CA LEU A 30 7.40 5.68 -16.46
C LEU A 30 6.53 6.95 -16.33
N LYS A 31 6.33 7.45 -15.11
CA LYS A 31 5.58 8.68 -14.85
C LYS A 31 6.24 9.89 -15.49
N ARG A 32 7.57 10.04 -15.39
CA ARG A 32 8.32 11.12 -16.06
C ARG A 32 8.18 11.08 -17.58
N ARG A 33 8.01 9.88 -18.14
CA ARG A 33 7.75 9.67 -19.58
C ARG A 33 6.29 9.86 -19.96
N GLY A 34 5.42 10.24 -19.01
CA GLY A 34 3.98 10.41 -19.24
C GLY A 34 3.20 9.10 -19.34
N VAL A 35 3.78 7.98 -18.89
CA VAL A 35 3.16 6.65 -18.95
C VAL A 35 2.67 6.25 -17.56
N SER A 36 1.37 6.03 -17.45
CA SER A 36 0.75 5.45 -16.26
C SER A 36 0.72 3.92 -16.36
N ALA A 37 1.14 3.23 -15.30
CA ALA A 37 1.23 1.79 -15.25
C ALA A 37 0.88 1.26 -13.85
N ASP A 38 0.30 0.06 -13.83
CA ASP A 38 -0.04 -0.68 -12.63
C ASP A 38 0.80 -1.95 -12.58
N ILE A 39 1.55 -2.14 -11.50
CA ILE A 39 2.41 -3.30 -11.32
C ILE A 39 1.86 -4.14 -10.16
N PRO A 40 1.50 -5.41 -10.42
CA PRO A 40 1.04 -6.30 -9.38
C PRO A 40 2.20 -6.76 -8.50
N ILE A 41 1.96 -6.82 -7.19
CA ILE A 41 2.92 -7.17 -6.16
C ILE A 41 2.36 -8.30 -5.30
N CYS A 42 3.21 -9.30 -5.05
CA CYS A 42 2.89 -10.42 -4.18
C CYS A 42 2.62 -9.90 -2.76
N PRO A 43 1.44 -10.18 -2.17
CA PRO A 43 1.10 -9.68 -0.84
C PRO A 43 1.99 -10.28 0.26
N ASN A 44 2.52 -11.49 0.03
CA ASN A 44 3.33 -12.24 1.00
C ASN A 44 4.81 -11.82 1.05
N CYS A 45 5.48 -11.69 -0.10
CA CYS A 45 6.95 -11.45 -0.14
C CYS A 45 7.37 -10.19 -0.91
N LYS A 46 6.40 -9.39 -1.35
CA LYS A 46 6.60 -8.12 -2.08
C LYS A 46 7.37 -8.24 -3.40
N SER A 47 7.39 -9.42 -4.01
CA SER A 47 7.91 -9.62 -5.36
C SER A 47 6.91 -9.14 -6.42
N HIS A 48 7.39 -8.54 -7.50
CA HIS A 48 6.61 -8.22 -8.70
C HIS A 48 6.52 -9.39 -9.70
N ARG A 49 7.23 -10.51 -9.43
CA ARG A 49 7.31 -11.67 -10.32
C ARG A 49 6.11 -12.60 -10.12
N LEU A 50 4.95 -12.12 -10.56
CA LEU A 50 3.68 -12.85 -10.52
C LEU A 50 3.32 -13.39 -11.90
N ILE A 51 2.72 -14.59 -11.92
CA ILE A 51 2.07 -15.16 -13.09
C ILE A 51 0.57 -15.10 -12.88
N ASP A 52 -0.15 -14.63 -13.90
CA ASP A 52 -1.59 -14.76 -14.00
C ASP A 52 -1.93 -16.17 -14.52
N LEU A 53 -2.60 -16.95 -13.68
CA LEU A 53 -3.06 -18.31 -13.97
C LEU A 53 -4.51 -18.34 -14.51
N THR A 54 -5.10 -17.17 -14.78
CA THR A 54 -6.47 -17.09 -15.28
C THR A 54 -6.57 -17.69 -16.68
N SER A 55 -7.28 -18.80 -16.80
CA SER A 55 -7.51 -19.53 -18.05
C SER A 55 -8.48 -18.84 -19.02
N SER A 56 -8.93 -17.61 -18.73
CA SER A 56 -9.94 -16.91 -19.51
C SER A 56 -9.49 -16.62 -20.95
N ARG A 57 -8.17 -16.49 -21.16
CA ARG A 57 -7.59 -16.27 -22.49
C ARG A 57 -7.64 -17.50 -23.39
N ASP A 58 -7.65 -18.70 -22.81
CA ASP A 58 -7.54 -19.97 -23.54
C ASP A 58 -8.87 -20.75 -23.63
N LEU A 59 -9.80 -20.54 -22.68
CA LEU A 59 -11.02 -21.36 -22.56
C LEU A 59 -12.35 -20.63 -22.87
N GLY A 60 -12.32 -19.33 -23.15
CA GLY A 60 -13.53 -18.57 -23.52
C GLY A 60 -14.61 -18.53 -22.42
N PHE A 61 -15.86 -18.27 -22.84
CA PHE A 61 -17.02 -17.98 -21.96
C PHE A 61 -17.53 -19.18 -21.14
N LEU A 62 -17.07 -20.41 -21.42
CA LEU A 62 -17.60 -21.63 -20.81
C LEU A 62 -16.93 -22.02 -19.48
N GLY A 63 -15.92 -21.28 -19.05
CA GLY A 63 -15.21 -21.59 -17.81
C GLY A 63 -14.19 -20.53 -17.46
N SER A 64 -14.63 -19.28 -17.23
CA SER A 64 -13.74 -18.31 -16.60
C SER A 64 -13.50 -18.74 -15.16
N PHE A 65 -12.41 -19.45 -14.91
CA PHE A 65 -11.90 -19.54 -13.55
C PHE A 65 -11.66 -18.12 -13.05
N GLN A 66 -12.08 -17.85 -11.81
CA GLN A 66 -11.81 -16.57 -11.17
C GLN A 66 -10.30 -16.31 -11.19
N PRO A 67 -9.87 -15.05 -11.41
CA PRO A 67 -8.46 -14.78 -11.55
C PRO A 67 -7.63 -15.31 -10.40
N ALA A 68 -6.55 -16.01 -10.73
CA ALA A 68 -5.65 -16.62 -9.78
C ALA A 68 -4.23 -16.27 -10.14
N TYR A 69 -3.41 -16.05 -9.12
CA TYR A 69 -2.05 -15.56 -9.28
C TYR A 69 -1.09 -16.44 -8.53
N TYR A 70 0.10 -16.59 -9.10
CA TYR A 70 1.19 -17.36 -8.52
C TYR A 70 2.48 -16.54 -8.46
N CYS A 71 3.11 -16.51 -7.29
CA CYS A 71 4.39 -15.84 -7.09
C CYS A 71 5.56 -16.78 -7.38
N LEU A 72 6.39 -16.40 -8.35
CA LEU A 72 7.57 -17.18 -8.74
C LEU A 72 8.67 -17.23 -7.68
N ASP A 73 8.68 -16.27 -6.74
CA ASP A 73 9.76 -16.17 -5.75
C ASP A 73 9.44 -16.90 -4.43
N CYS A 74 8.17 -16.95 -4.00
CA CYS A 74 7.79 -17.56 -2.71
C CYS A 74 6.70 -18.63 -2.81
N GLY A 75 6.17 -18.90 -3.99
CA GLY A 75 5.13 -19.91 -4.21
C GLY A 75 3.73 -19.53 -3.72
N TRP A 76 3.52 -18.27 -3.30
CA TRP A 76 2.20 -17.80 -2.91
C TRP A 76 1.20 -17.95 -4.06
N TYR A 77 0.05 -18.56 -3.77
CA TYR A 77 -1.09 -18.71 -4.67
C TYR A 77 -2.32 -18.05 -4.05
N GLY A 78 -3.03 -17.23 -4.82
CA GLY A 78 -4.24 -16.58 -4.34
C GLY A 78 -4.97 -15.78 -5.41
N ARG A 79 -6.06 -15.15 -5.01
CA ARG A 79 -6.96 -14.40 -5.90
C ARG A 79 -6.92 -12.89 -5.69
N THR A 80 -6.25 -12.44 -4.63
CA THR A 80 -6.14 -11.03 -4.25
C THR A 80 -4.72 -10.54 -4.49
N LEU A 81 -4.58 -9.44 -5.21
CA LEU A 81 -3.29 -8.81 -5.46
C LEU A 81 -3.17 -7.46 -4.75
N THR A 82 -1.94 -7.10 -4.42
CA THR A 82 -1.59 -5.72 -4.10
C THR A 82 -1.11 -5.06 -5.38
N ILE A 83 -1.69 -3.92 -5.76
CA ILE A 83 -1.26 -3.16 -6.94
C ILE A 83 -0.45 -1.95 -6.48
N MET A 84 0.71 -1.74 -7.09
CA MET A 84 1.47 -0.50 -6.97
C MET A 84 1.32 0.28 -8.27
N SER A 85 0.84 1.52 -8.20
CA SER A 85 0.50 2.34 -9.36
C SER A 85 1.17 3.72 -9.27
N ASN A 86 1.43 4.32 -10.43
CA ASN A 86 1.85 5.72 -10.56
C ASN A 86 0.74 6.63 -11.11
N ARG A 87 -0.47 6.10 -11.30
CA ARG A 87 -1.64 6.88 -11.70
C ARG A 87 -1.88 7.98 -10.65
N PRO A 88 -2.36 9.16 -11.07
CA PRO A 88 -2.88 10.11 -10.10
C PRO A 88 -4.01 9.42 -9.32
N GLU A 89 -4.00 9.58 -8.00
CA GLU A 89 -5.14 9.23 -7.18
C GLU A 89 -6.24 10.23 -7.52
N GLU A 90 -7.11 9.88 -8.47
CA GLU A 90 -8.40 10.56 -8.60
C GLU A 90 -9.26 10.08 -7.44
N ASP A 91 -9.37 10.95 -6.45
CA ASP A 91 -9.95 10.67 -5.15
C ASP A 91 -11.47 10.54 -5.18
N ALA A 92 -12.08 10.28 -6.34
CA ALA A 92 -13.53 10.20 -6.52
C ALA A 92 -14.17 9.19 -5.56
N VAL A 93 -13.49 8.08 -5.25
CA VAL A 93 -13.96 7.11 -4.25
C VAL A 93 -13.85 7.67 -2.83
N LEU A 94 -12.75 8.36 -2.48
CA LEU A 94 -12.64 8.98 -1.15
C LEU A 94 -13.64 10.12 -1.00
N GLU A 95 -13.85 10.93 -2.03
CA GLU A 95 -14.86 11.99 -2.10
C GLU A 95 -16.28 11.46 -1.91
N ASP A 96 -16.65 10.41 -2.62
CA ASP A 96 -17.95 9.73 -2.45
C ASP A 96 -18.10 9.12 -1.06
N MET A 97 -17.00 8.62 -0.47
CA MET A 97 -17.01 7.99 0.85
C MET A 97 -16.87 8.98 2.02
N ARG A 98 -16.55 10.26 1.79
CA ARG A 98 -16.48 11.28 2.87
C ARG A 98 -17.77 11.33 3.68
N GLY A 99 -18.93 11.24 3.02
CA GLY A 99 -20.23 11.24 3.69
C GLY A 99 -20.49 9.99 4.54
N ALA A 100 -19.94 8.83 4.13
CA ALA A 100 -20.13 7.56 4.84
C ALA A 100 -19.25 7.44 6.10
N PHE A 101 -18.12 8.13 6.15
CA PHE A 101 -17.16 8.07 7.25
C PHE A 101 -16.97 9.38 8.02
N ALA A 102 -17.88 10.35 7.86
CA ALA A 102 -17.77 11.68 8.47
C ALA A 102 -17.46 11.64 9.98
N THR A 103 -18.11 10.74 10.72
CA THR A 103 -17.95 10.61 12.19
C THR A 103 -16.58 10.09 12.63
N LEU A 104 -15.88 9.35 11.76
CA LEU A 104 -14.52 8.85 12.02
C LEU A 104 -13.44 9.88 11.65
N LEU A 105 -13.73 10.78 10.72
CA LEU A 105 -12.81 11.85 10.34
C LEU A 105 -12.76 12.95 11.41
N GLU A 106 -13.91 13.27 12.02
CA GLU A 106 -14.00 14.26 13.11
C GLU A 106 -13.26 13.83 14.39
N THR A 107 -13.13 12.52 14.63
CA THR A 107 -12.43 11.98 15.81
C THR A 107 -10.90 11.94 15.67
N GLY A 108 -10.36 12.21 14.48
CA GLY A 108 -8.92 12.28 14.22
C GLY A 108 -8.27 13.65 14.47
N GLU A 109 -9.07 14.72 14.56
CA GLU A 109 -8.57 16.09 14.73
C GLU A 109 -8.57 16.57 16.20
N SER A 110 -9.12 15.79 17.14
CA SER A 110 -9.12 16.11 18.57
C SER A 110 -7.88 15.57 19.30
N GLY A 111 -6.70 15.73 18.71
CA GLY A 111 -5.41 15.56 19.38
C GLY A 111 -4.92 16.92 19.86
N SER A 112 -5.33 17.31 21.07
CA SER A 112 -4.98 18.57 21.72
C SER A 112 -3.46 18.80 21.74
N HIS A 113 -3.04 19.86 21.06
CA HIS A 113 -1.78 20.56 21.29
C HIS A 113 -1.89 21.25 22.67
N GLU A 114 -1.62 20.54 23.76
CA GLU A 114 -1.40 21.18 25.06
C GLU A 114 0.03 21.75 25.05
N THR A 115 0.13 23.04 24.79
CA THR A 115 1.33 23.83 25.09
C THR A 115 1.51 23.87 26.60
N PHE A 116 2.50 23.14 27.10
CA PHE A 116 2.96 23.24 28.48
C PHE A 116 3.83 24.50 28.60
N ASP A 117 3.18 25.65 28.77
CA ASP A 117 3.86 26.88 29.20
C ASP A 117 4.09 26.80 30.71
N GLY A 118 5.35 26.58 31.07
CA GLY A 118 5.82 26.71 32.44
C GLY A 118 5.94 28.18 32.79
N ASP A 119 5.04 28.69 33.62
CA ASP A 119 5.26 29.91 34.39
C ASP A 119 5.68 29.53 35.80
N VAL A 120 7.00 29.61 36.02
CA VAL A 120 7.60 29.89 37.31
C VAL A 120 7.07 31.26 37.75
N ASN A 121 6.37 31.34 38.89
CA ASN A 121 6.29 32.60 39.59
C ASN A 121 6.50 32.43 41.10
N ASP A 122 7.40 33.30 41.57
CA ASP A 122 7.98 33.43 42.88
C ASP A 122 7.10 34.34 43.76
N SER A 123 7.25 34.27 45.09
CA SER A 123 6.62 35.12 46.14
C SER A 123 5.16 34.78 46.50
N VAL A 124 4.76 34.52 47.76
CA VAL A 124 5.12 35.09 49.08
C VAL A 124 5.12 33.99 50.16
#